data_AF-A0A6G0UHD5-F1
#
_entry.id   AF-A0A6G0UHD5-F1
#
_cell.length_a   1.000
_cell.length_b   1.000
_cell.length_c   1.000
_cell.angle_alpha   90.00
_cell.angle_beta   90.00
_cell.angle_gamma   90.00
#
_symmetry.space_group_name_H-M   'P 1'
#
loop_
_entity.id
_entity.type
_entity.pdbx_description
1 polymer ?
#
loop_
_entity_poly.entity_id
_entity_poly.type
_entity_poly.pdbx_seq_one_letter_code
_entity_poly.pdbx_strand_id
1 'polypeptide(L)'
;MTLFFVITLLGFVGSAWGQVDCTNAPTSSLKTVCEQLHKWDKNVRETPPVTAESILSSVILEESEILEELGVSNQTDGNMTVGFPPIASNLYECMDLGCLCQFMGGNGKQGSNNCILPNGQPLRKAIRKEYRMMTDVERNRFHTALRKLKDSGEYDNIGIIHSEFAESGGAHSGPGFLPWHREFIKRMEIAIRYIDPTLGLPYWDSTLDSSLANPEDSILFSEELMGTTDDSGKVVTGFFADWKTFNGSLDIKRDVGANGSLFTGAEINFVMRQTQITQVLAATAPQKGCPVRADWNVLEYTHGNIHLFVGGDMVDQLTSANDPIFYIHHCFVDFIWELWRQWRQTRSDRENVFPPDLQNCSSSTHFRSALMRPFDPWKNVDGLSNLYTDNMYEYAFRPFCSATTECGSKYLFCDRSHGPPRCSSKI
;
A
#
# COMPACT_ATOMS: atom_id res chain seq x y z
N MET A 1 7.01 61.62 35.28
CA MET A 1 6.15 60.96 34.29
C MET A 1 6.93 60.74 33.01
N THR A 2 7.71 59.65 32.91
CA THR A 2 8.09 58.98 31.64
C THR A 2 8.82 57.69 32.00
N LEU A 3 8.13 56.54 31.87
CA LEU A 3 8.76 55.22 31.95
C LEU A 3 9.20 54.87 30.53
N PHE A 4 10.51 54.68 30.30
CA PHE A 4 11.03 54.14 29.05
C PHE A 4 10.83 52.62 29.07
N PHE A 5 9.89 52.13 28.25
CA PHE A 5 9.78 50.71 27.92
C PHE A 5 10.85 50.38 26.89
N VAL A 6 11.88 49.63 27.30
CA VAL A 6 12.80 48.97 26.36
C VAL A 6 12.10 47.72 25.86
N ILE A 7 11.60 47.78 24.62
CA ILE A 7 11.13 46.60 23.90
C ILE A 7 12.37 45.84 23.42
N THR A 8 12.75 44.80 24.14
CA THR A 8 13.68 43.78 23.64
C THR A 8 12.96 42.99 22.55
N LEU A 9 13.24 43.34 21.29
CA LEU A 9 12.93 42.51 20.14
C LEU A 9 13.77 41.23 20.25
N LEU A 10 13.23 40.19 20.87
CA LEU A 10 13.77 38.84 20.74
C LEU A 10 13.56 38.41 19.29
N GLY A 11 14.58 38.59 18.47
CA GLY A 11 14.64 38.00 17.14
C GLY A 11 14.51 36.49 17.30
N PHE A 12 13.38 35.94 16.87
CA PHE A 12 13.30 34.53 16.55
C PHE A 12 14.30 34.28 15.43
N VAL A 13 15.46 33.73 15.78
CA VAL A 13 16.29 33.02 14.81
C VAL A 13 15.50 31.75 14.49
N GLY A 14 14.59 31.87 13.53
CA GLY A 14 13.88 30.75 12.92
C GLY A 14 14.94 29.89 12.23
N SER A 15 15.52 28.98 12.99
CA SER A 15 16.50 28.05 12.47
C SER A 15 15.80 27.16 11.46
N ALA A 16 16.15 27.32 10.19
CA ALA A 16 15.59 26.63 9.05
C ALA A 16 16.09 25.16 9.03
N TRP A 17 15.54 24.33 9.91
CA TRP A 17 15.82 22.89 9.94
C TRP A 17 14.80 22.16 9.07
N GLY A 18 15.06 21.97 7.78
CA GLY A 18 14.05 21.41 6.87
C GLY A 18 14.53 20.42 5.83
N GLN A 19 15.85 20.21 5.66
CA GLN A 19 16.33 19.18 4.74
C GLN A 19 16.67 17.93 5.56
N VAL A 20 16.03 16.81 5.24
CA VAL A 20 16.55 15.50 5.65
C VAL A 20 17.84 15.30 4.84
N ASP A 21 18.96 15.25 5.55
CA ASP A 21 20.24 14.89 4.96
C ASP A 21 20.42 13.37 5.07
N CYS A 22 20.30 12.69 3.94
CA CYS A 22 20.41 11.24 3.83
C CYS A 22 21.76 10.70 4.34
N THR A 23 22.82 11.52 4.42
CA THR A 23 24.10 11.07 4.99
C THR A 23 24.03 10.85 6.50
N ASN A 24 23.00 11.40 7.17
CA ASN A 24 22.73 11.17 8.59
C ASN A 24 21.76 10.00 8.84
N ALA A 25 21.47 9.18 7.82
CA ALA A 25 20.63 8.02 8.00
C ALA A 25 21.31 7.00 8.94
N PRO A 26 20.57 6.36 9.86
CA PRO A 26 21.14 5.44 10.86
C PRO A 26 21.75 4.17 10.27
N THR A 27 21.31 3.76 9.08
CA THR A 27 21.78 2.56 8.38
C THR A 27 22.00 2.85 6.89
N SER A 28 22.79 2.01 6.23
CA SER A 28 22.99 2.06 4.77
C SER A 28 21.66 1.86 4.00
N SER A 29 20.80 0.98 4.49
CA SER A 29 19.47 0.74 3.93
C SER A 29 18.60 2.01 4.00
N LEU A 30 18.52 2.66 5.16
CA LEU A 30 17.77 3.91 5.31
C LEU A 30 18.37 5.06 4.49
N LYS A 31 19.69 5.09 4.32
CA LYS A 31 20.34 6.04 3.41
C LYS A 31 19.85 5.82 1.98
N THR A 32 19.82 4.58 1.52
CA THR A 32 19.35 4.20 0.18
C THR A 32 17.88 4.57 -0.02
N VAL A 33 17.00 4.24 0.93
CA VAL A 33 15.58 4.62 0.90
C VAL A 33 15.42 6.14 0.87
N CYS A 34 16.19 6.88 1.66
CA CYS A 34 16.18 8.35 1.64
C CYS A 34 16.57 8.91 0.28
N GLU A 35 17.65 8.42 -0.31
CA GLU A 35 18.10 8.86 -1.64
C GLU A 35 17.05 8.54 -2.72
N GLN A 36 16.39 7.39 -2.64
CA GLN A 36 15.28 7.02 -3.52
C GLN A 36 14.08 7.96 -3.37
N LEU A 37 13.60 8.21 -2.14
CA LEU A 37 12.48 9.11 -1.88
C LEU A 37 12.77 10.54 -2.37
N HIS A 38 13.98 11.05 -2.15
CA HIS A 38 14.40 12.35 -2.66
C HIS A 38 14.50 12.38 -4.19
N LYS A 39 14.95 11.29 -4.83
CA LYS A 39 14.96 11.15 -6.29
C LYS A 39 13.53 11.16 -6.86
N TRP A 40 12.59 10.45 -6.24
CA TRP A 40 11.21 10.39 -6.69
C TRP A 40 10.48 11.73 -6.49
N ASP A 41 10.64 12.41 -5.34
CA ASP A 41 10.09 13.77 -5.13
C ASP A 41 10.61 14.75 -6.19
N LYS A 42 11.92 14.68 -6.49
CA LYS A 42 12.52 15.49 -7.55
C LYS A 42 11.87 15.21 -8.91
N ASN A 43 11.77 13.93 -9.31
CA ASN A 43 11.17 13.54 -10.59
C ASN A 43 9.72 14.04 -10.70
N VAL A 44 8.92 13.89 -9.65
CA VAL A 44 7.52 14.34 -9.64
C VAL A 44 7.41 15.86 -9.82
N ARG A 45 8.30 16.63 -9.18
CA ARG A 45 8.31 18.10 -9.32
C ARG A 45 8.82 18.60 -10.66
N GLU A 46 9.69 17.83 -11.32
CA GLU A 46 10.21 18.15 -12.65
C GLU A 46 9.26 17.70 -13.77
N THR A 47 8.33 16.78 -13.46
CA THR A 47 7.33 16.29 -14.42
C THR A 47 6.16 17.27 -14.49
N PRO A 48 5.73 17.69 -15.70
CA PRO A 48 4.54 18.53 -15.85
C PRO A 48 3.32 17.85 -15.22
N PRO A 49 2.42 18.59 -14.54
CA PRO A 49 1.19 18.00 -14.03
C PRO A 49 0.37 17.43 -15.18
N VAL A 50 0.03 16.14 -15.09
CA VAL A 50 -0.82 15.45 -16.05
C VAL A 50 -2.19 16.10 -16.05
N THR A 51 -2.63 16.58 -17.23
CA THR A 51 -3.96 17.18 -17.38
C THR A 51 -5.02 16.07 -17.50
N ALA A 52 -6.27 16.35 -17.12
CA ALA A 52 -7.35 15.38 -17.31
C ALA A 52 -7.54 15.00 -18.81
N GLU A 53 -7.17 15.89 -19.73
CA GLU A 53 -7.23 15.65 -21.19
C GLU A 53 -6.17 14.67 -21.69
N SER A 54 -4.97 14.63 -21.08
CA SER A 54 -3.93 13.67 -21.50
C SER A 54 -4.24 12.23 -21.13
N ILE A 55 -5.04 12.02 -20.08
CA ILE A 55 -5.51 10.70 -19.61
C ILE A 55 -6.55 10.12 -20.56
N LEU A 56 -7.46 10.95 -21.07
CA LEU A 56 -8.46 10.50 -22.04
C LEU A 56 -7.78 9.97 -23.32
N SER A 57 -6.65 10.55 -23.72
CA SER A 57 -5.91 10.15 -24.92
C SER A 57 -5.18 8.82 -24.80
N SER A 58 -4.74 8.41 -23.61
CA SER A 58 -4.04 7.13 -23.41
C SER A 58 -5.00 5.97 -23.16
N VAL A 59 -6.13 6.23 -22.50
CA VAL A 59 -7.15 5.22 -22.19
C VAL A 59 -7.98 4.81 -23.43
N ILE A 60 -8.24 5.74 -24.36
CA ILE A 60 -9.06 5.47 -25.56
C ILE A 60 -8.42 4.43 -26.51
N LEU A 61 -7.11 4.19 -26.45
CA LEU A 61 -6.44 3.20 -27.31
C LEU A 61 -6.53 1.76 -26.77
N GLU A 62 -6.86 1.56 -25.48
CA GLU A 62 -6.98 0.22 -24.88
C GLU A 62 -8.43 -0.16 -24.52
N GLU A 63 -9.32 0.82 -24.30
CA GLU A 63 -10.73 0.55 -23.94
C GLU A 63 -11.50 -0.21 -25.04
N SER A 64 -11.14 -0.08 -26.32
CA SER A 64 -11.94 -0.67 -27.40
C SER A 64 -11.79 -2.19 -27.57
N GLU A 65 -10.68 -2.80 -27.12
CA GLU A 65 -10.46 -4.24 -27.27
C GLU A 65 -10.90 -5.05 -26.04
N ILE A 66 -10.88 -4.46 -24.85
CA ILE A 66 -11.25 -5.14 -23.59
C ILE A 66 -12.78 -5.12 -23.36
N LEU A 67 -13.47 -4.07 -23.79
CA LEU A 67 -14.91 -3.90 -23.52
C LEU A 67 -15.81 -4.82 -24.38
N GLU A 68 -15.35 -5.27 -25.55
CA GLU A 68 -16.14 -6.15 -26.43
C GLU A 68 -16.13 -7.62 -25.95
N GLU A 69 -15.10 -8.05 -25.23
CA GLU A 69 -15.09 -9.36 -24.54
C GLU A 69 -15.81 -9.34 -23.18
N LEU A 70 -15.99 -8.17 -22.56
CA LEU A 70 -16.55 -8.02 -21.20
C LEU A 70 -18.00 -7.49 -21.14
N GLY A 71 -18.62 -7.17 -22.26
CA GLY A 71 -20.08 -6.94 -22.35
C GLY A 71 -20.63 -5.75 -21.57
N VAL A 72 -19.87 -4.65 -21.44
CA VAL A 72 -20.30 -3.44 -20.72
C VAL A 72 -20.71 -2.34 -21.72
N SER A 73 -21.95 -1.82 -21.61
CA SER A 73 -22.44 -0.72 -22.44
C SER A 73 -22.23 0.64 -21.78
N ASN A 74 -21.60 1.58 -22.51
CA ASN A 74 -21.38 2.96 -22.07
C ASN A 74 -22.69 3.78 -22.08
N GLN A 75 -23.08 4.35 -20.94
CA GLN A 75 -24.07 5.44 -20.88
C GLN A 75 -23.43 6.63 -20.17
N THR A 76 -23.00 7.61 -20.96
CA THR A 76 -22.53 8.92 -20.50
C THR A 76 -23.71 9.87 -20.44
N ASP A 77 -24.11 10.32 -19.24
CA ASP A 77 -24.91 11.54 -19.09
C ASP A 77 -24.27 12.44 -18.03
N GLY A 78 -23.78 13.58 -18.48
CA GLY A 78 -23.18 14.61 -17.65
C GLY A 78 -24.23 15.50 -16.99
N ASN A 79 -24.23 15.55 -15.67
CA ASN A 79 -24.55 16.77 -14.92
C ASN A 79 -24.07 16.66 -13.47
N MET A 80 -23.13 17.54 -13.07
CA MET A 80 -22.64 17.62 -11.69
C MET A 80 -23.63 18.41 -10.82
N THR A 81 -24.11 17.78 -9.75
CA THR A 81 -24.62 18.49 -8.56
C THR A 81 -24.09 17.83 -7.27
N VAL A 82 -23.87 18.70 -6.28
CA VAL A 82 -23.33 18.41 -4.95
C VAL A 82 -24.21 17.40 -4.19
N GLY A 83 -23.61 16.37 -3.60
CA GLY A 83 -24.20 15.62 -2.49
C GLY A 83 -24.33 14.09 -2.63
N PHE A 84 -23.88 13.48 -3.73
CA PHE A 84 -23.82 12.02 -3.87
C PHE A 84 -22.42 11.59 -4.30
N PRO A 85 -21.89 10.45 -3.81
CA PRO A 85 -20.70 9.87 -4.41
C PRO A 85 -20.96 9.67 -5.91
N PRO A 86 -19.97 9.96 -6.77
CA PRO A 86 -20.14 9.76 -8.21
C PRO A 86 -20.60 8.32 -8.48
N ILE A 87 -21.45 8.15 -9.50
CA ILE A 87 -21.76 6.82 -10.02
C ILE A 87 -20.43 6.24 -10.50
N ALA A 88 -20.05 5.07 -9.98
CA ALA A 88 -18.79 4.44 -10.33
C ALA A 88 -18.77 4.14 -11.83
N SER A 89 -17.73 4.60 -12.53
CA SER A 89 -17.59 4.38 -13.97
C SER A 89 -17.06 2.98 -14.28
N ASN A 90 -16.30 2.40 -13.36
CA ASN A 90 -15.72 1.07 -13.42
C ASN A 90 -15.72 0.41 -12.03
N LEU A 91 -15.47 -0.90 -11.97
CA LEU A 91 -15.57 -1.63 -10.71
C LEU A 91 -14.56 -1.17 -9.64
N TYR A 92 -13.42 -0.62 -10.05
CA TYR A 92 -12.35 -0.20 -9.13
C TYR A 92 -12.72 1.02 -8.31
N GLU A 93 -13.65 1.85 -8.78
CA GLU A 93 -14.16 3.02 -8.05
C GLU A 93 -15.16 2.65 -6.95
N CYS A 94 -15.65 1.40 -6.90
CA CYS A 94 -16.64 1.02 -5.91
C CYS A 94 -16.12 1.11 -4.47
N MET A 95 -16.99 1.62 -3.59
CA MET A 95 -16.77 1.75 -2.14
C MET A 95 -17.86 1.08 -1.29
N ASP A 96 -18.71 0.28 -1.92
CA ASP A 96 -19.66 -0.60 -1.25
C ASP A 96 -19.87 -1.89 -2.06
N LEU A 97 -20.36 -2.93 -1.39
CA LEU A 97 -20.54 -4.25 -2.01
C LEU A 97 -21.65 -4.25 -3.06
N GLY A 98 -22.64 -3.35 -2.94
CA GLY A 98 -23.74 -3.21 -3.87
C GLY A 98 -23.29 -2.65 -5.22
N CYS A 99 -22.39 -1.66 -5.21
CA CYS A 99 -21.70 -1.15 -6.39
C CYS A 99 -20.91 -2.28 -7.08
N LEU A 100 -20.04 -2.99 -6.35
CA LEU A 100 -19.29 -4.12 -6.90
C LEU A 100 -20.22 -5.20 -7.47
N CYS A 101 -21.33 -5.45 -6.78
CA CYS A 101 -22.32 -6.42 -7.20
C CYS A 101 -22.80 -6.20 -8.63
N GLN A 102 -23.04 -4.93 -9.01
CA GLN A 102 -23.57 -4.58 -10.33
C GLN A 102 -22.58 -4.97 -11.42
N PHE A 103 -21.29 -4.69 -11.23
CA PHE A 103 -20.23 -5.11 -12.16
C PHE A 103 -20.00 -6.62 -12.18
N MET A 104 -20.33 -7.33 -11.09
CA MET A 104 -20.26 -8.79 -11.00
C MET A 104 -21.55 -9.50 -11.43
N GLY A 105 -22.51 -8.78 -12.02
CA GLY A 105 -23.78 -9.32 -12.51
C GLY A 105 -24.79 -9.69 -11.42
N GLY A 106 -24.54 -9.31 -10.17
CA GLY A 106 -25.42 -9.57 -9.03
C GLY A 106 -26.54 -8.54 -8.87
N ASN A 107 -27.36 -8.70 -7.82
CA ASN A 107 -28.58 -7.92 -7.58
C ASN A 107 -28.41 -6.70 -6.64
N GLY A 108 -27.18 -6.30 -6.37
CA GLY A 108 -26.85 -5.21 -5.45
C GLY A 108 -27.16 -3.82 -6.03
N LYS A 109 -27.15 -2.82 -5.15
CA LYS A 109 -27.33 -1.41 -5.51
C LYS A 109 -26.29 -0.56 -4.78
N GLN A 110 -25.69 0.40 -5.49
CA GLN A 110 -24.77 1.37 -4.91
C GLN A 110 -25.34 2.01 -3.64
N GLY A 111 -24.48 2.20 -2.65
CA GLY A 111 -24.85 2.67 -1.30
C GLY A 111 -25.37 1.56 -0.38
N SER A 112 -25.30 0.29 -0.77
CA SER A 112 -25.72 -0.85 0.02
C SER A 112 -24.63 -1.91 0.12
N ASN A 113 -24.59 -2.66 1.22
CA ASN A 113 -23.74 -3.86 1.33
C ASN A 113 -24.51 -5.17 1.02
N ASN A 114 -25.77 -5.07 0.58
CA ASN A 114 -26.55 -6.22 0.16
C ASN A 114 -26.20 -6.59 -1.28
N CYS A 115 -25.68 -7.81 -1.49
CA CYS A 115 -25.36 -8.33 -2.80
C CYS A 115 -25.50 -9.84 -2.83
N ILE A 116 -26.28 -10.35 -3.78
CA ILE A 116 -26.31 -11.76 -4.19
C ILE A 116 -25.82 -11.85 -5.63
N LEU A 117 -24.78 -12.66 -5.84
CA LEU A 117 -24.17 -12.91 -7.14
C LEU A 117 -25.03 -13.88 -7.97
N PRO A 118 -24.82 -14.00 -9.30
CA PRO A 118 -25.59 -14.89 -10.17
C PRO A 118 -25.62 -16.36 -9.71
N ASN A 119 -24.56 -16.81 -9.06
CA ASN A 119 -24.44 -18.16 -8.51
C ASN A 119 -25.17 -18.36 -7.17
N GLY A 120 -25.92 -17.36 -6.68
CA GLY A 120 -26.65 -17.37 -5.42
C GLY A 120 -25.80 -17.09 -4.17
N GLN A 121 -24.48 -16.91 -4.32
CA GLN A 121 -23.63 -16.60 -3.18
C GLN A 121 -23.71 -15.12 -2.80
N PRO A 122 -23.77 -14.79 -1.49
CA PRO A 122 -23.66 -13.41 -1.05
C PRO A 122 -22.23 -12.90 -1.21
N LEU A 123 -22.06 -11.73 -1.81
CA LEU A 123 -20.78 -11.02 -1.74
C LEU A 123 -20.64 -10.44 -0.33
N ARG A 124 -19.54 -10.76 0.33
CA ARG A 124 -19.25 -10.29 1.69
C ARG A 124 -18.04 -9.38 1.70
N LYS A 125 -17.85 -8.66 2.80
CA LYS A 125 -16.61 -7.94 3.06
C LYS A 125 -15.40 -8.88 2.97
N ALA A 126 -14.31 -8.46 2.36
CA ALA A 126 -13.09 -9.26 2.30
C ALA A 126 -12.46 -9.38 3.70
N ILE A 127 -11.86 -10.53 3.98
CA ILE A 127 -11.06 -10.75 5.18
C ILE A 127 -9.59 -10.82 4.77
N ARG A 128 -8.85 -9.75 5.04
CA ARG A 128 -7.40 -9.68 4.83
C ARG A 128 -6.72 -10.43 5.97
N LYS A 129 -6.16 -11.60 5.67
CA LYS A 129 -5.56 -12.52 6.64
C LYS A 129 -4.05 -12.56 6.47
N GLU A 130 -3.32 -12.80 7.57
CA GLU A 130 -1.88 -13.08 7.46
C GLU A 130 -1.68 -14.28 6.52
N TYR A 131 -0.77 -14.15 5.55
CA TYR A 131 -0.62 -15.10 4.44
C TYR A 131 -0.29 -16.53 4.91
N ARG A 132 0.51 -16.70 5.95
CA ARG A 132 0.83 -18.01 6.55
C ARG A 132 -0.31 -18.55 7.42
N MET A 133 -1.29 -17.74 7.79
CA MET A 133 -2.52 -18.17 8.47
C MET A 133 -3.64 -18.62 7.51
N MET A 134 -3.45 -18.46 6.19
CA MET A 134 -4.37 -19.01 5.21
C MET A 134 -4.30 -20.54 5.18
N THR A 135 -5.45 -21.18 5.04
CA THR A 135 -5.53 -22.60 4.71
C THR A 135 -4.95 -22.86 3.31
N ASP A 136 -4.54 -24.09 3.03
CA ASP A 136 -4.01 -24.47 1.71
C ASP A 136 -5.05 -24.19 0.59
N VAL A 137 -6.34 -24.38 0.87
CA VAL A 137 -7.42 -24.08 -0.07
C VAL A 137 -7.53 -22.57 -0.34
N GLU A 138 -7.51 -21.74 0.70
CA GLU A 138 -7.53 -20.27 0.52
C GLU A 138 -6.31 -19.79 -0.28
N ARG A 139 -5.12 -20.29 0.06
CA ARG A 139 -3.85 -19.93 -0.59
C ARG A 139 -3.87 -20.33 -2.07
N ASN A 140 -4.30 -21.55 -2.39
CA ASN A 140 -4.41 -22.01 -3.77
C ASN A 140 -5.39 -21.19 -4.59
N ARG A 141 -6.53 -20.77 -4.01
CA ARG A 141 -7.49 -19.89 -4.69
C ARG A 141 -6.92 -18.50 -4.95
N PHE A 142 -6.20 -17.93 -3.97
CA PHE A 142 -5.51 -16.66 -4.14
C PHE A 142 -4.45 -16.71 -5.24
N HIS A 143 -3.57 -17.72 -5.23
CA HIS A 143 -2.58 -17.94 -6.27
C HIS A 143 -3.25 -18.10 -7.65
N THR A 144 -4.28 -18.94 -7.74
CA THR A 144 -5.04 -19.14 -9.00
C THR A 144 -5.64 -17.83 -9.52
N ALA A 145 -6.16 -16.97 -8.65
CA ALA A 145 -6.67 -15.67 -9.05
C ALA A 145 -5.57 -14.75 -9.59
N LEU A 146 -4.41 -14.68 -8.91
CA LEU A 146 -3.27 -13.91 -9.42
C LEU A 146 -2.80 -14.40 -10.79
N ARG A 147 -2.73 -15.71 -11.01
CA ARG A 147 -2.35 -16.26 -12.33
C ARG A 147 -3.35 -15.91 -13.42
N LYS A 148 -4.66 -15.95 -13.12
CA LYS A 148 -5.69 -15.51 -14.06
C LYS A 148 -5.56 -14.02 -14.40
N LEU A 149 -5.28 -13.16 -13.41
CA LEU A 149 -5.00 -11.75 -13.68
C LEU A 149 -3.73 -11.57 -14.51
N LYS A 150 -2.72 -12.40 -14.29
CA LYS A 150 -1.48 -12.37 -15.06
C LYS A 150 -1.71 -12.79 -16.51
N ASP A 151 -2.46 -13.88 -16.71
CA ASP A 151 -2.79 -14.40 -18.04
C ASP A 151 -3.67 -13.41 -18.84
N SER A 152 -4.52 -12.63 -18.16
CA SER A 152 -5.33 -11.58 -18.80
C SER A 152 -4.62 -10.25 -19.00
N GLY A 153 -3.38 -10.10 -18.51
CA GLY A 153 -2.64 -8.83 -18.50
C GLY A 153 -3.04 -7.84 -17.39
N GLU A 154 -4.12 -8.11 -16.66
CA GLU A 154 -4.65 -7.17 -15.65
C GLU A 154 -3.73 -7.02 -14.44
N TYR A 155 -2.99 -8.06 -14.07
CA TYR A 155 -1.95 -7.94 -13.05
C TYR A 155 -0.89 -6.91 -13.45
N ASP A 156 -0.50 -6.91 -14.73
CA ASP A 156 0.51 -6.02 -15.28
C ASP A 156 -0.02 -4.59 -15.42
N ASN A 157 -1.25 -4.42 -15.89
CA ASN A 157 -1.92 -3.13 -15.95
C ASN A 157 -1.98 -2.47 -14.57
N ILE A 158 -2.35 -3.23 -13.53
CA ILE A 158 -2.32 -2.73 -12.15
C ILE A 158 -0.88 -2.43 -11.72
N GLY A 159 0.08 -3.31 -11.99
CA GLY A 159 1.49 -3.08 -11.65
C GLY A 159 2.08 -1.81 -12.27
N ILE A 160 1.75 -1.52 -13.52
CA ILE A 160 2.23 -0.36 -14.27
C ILE A 160 1.80 0.96 -13.61
N ILE A 161 0.60 1.03 -13.03
CA ILE A 161 0.12 2.23 -12.32
C ILE A 161 1.14 2.73 -11.27
N HIS A 162 1.76 1.81 -10.52
CA HIS A 162 2.77 2.16 -9.51
C HIS A 162 4.11 2.62 -10.12
N SER A 163 4.44 2.10 -11.29
CA SER A 163 5.68 2.40 -12.00
C SER A 163 5.71 3.82 -12.60
N GLU A 164 4.56 4.42 -12.89
CA GLU A 164 4.49 5.67 -13.65
C GLU A 164 4.51 6.91 -12.75
N PHE A 165 5.69 7.45 -12.43
CA PHE A 165 5.83 8.64 -11.55
C PHE A 165 5.02 9.88 -11.99
N ALA A 166 4.70 10.02 -13.28
CA ALA A 166 3.88 11.11 -13.80
C ALA A 166 2.43 11.02 -13.31
N GLU A 167 1.89 9.80 -13.32
CA GLU A 167 0.52 9.51 -12.90
C GLU A 167 0.45 9.18 -11.40
N SER A 168 1.42 8.45 -10.85
CA SER A 168 1.47 8.04 -9.45
C SER A 168 2.36 8.93 -8.58
N GLY A 169 2.56 10.20 -8.95
CA GLY A 169 3.43 11.12 -8.22
C GLY A 169 3.02 11.42 -6.77
N GLY A 170 1.83 11.00 -6.33
CA GLY A 170 1.39 11.03 -4.93
C GLY A 170 1.70 9.76 -4.13
N ALA A 171 2.22 8.72 -4.78
CA ALA A 171 2.43 7.40 -4.20
C ALA A 171 3.58 7.34 -3.19
N HIS A 172 4.62 8.16 -3.31
CA HIS A 172 5.78 8.14 -2.41
C HIS A 172 6.30 9.55 -2.11
N SER A 173 7.16 9.65 -1.10
CA SER A 173 7.90 10.85 -0.71
C SER A 173 7.09 11.90 0.07
N GLY A 174 5.89 11.54 0.53
CA GLY A 174 5.02 12.48 1.23
C GLY A 174 3.70 11.93 1.76
N PRO A 175 2.85 12.83 2.31
CA PRO A 175 1.59 12.48 2.96
C PRO A 175 0.60 11.61 2.16
N GLY A 176 0.70 11.61 0.83
CA GLY A 176 -0.13 10.79 -0.04
C GLY A 176 0.20 9.29 -0.02
N PHE A 177 1.37 8.89 0.50
CA PHE A 177 1.87 7.52 0.45
C PHE A 177 0.84 6.47 0.93
N LEU A 178 0.34 6.64 2.15
CA LEU A 178 -0.61 5.69 2.77
C LEU A 178 -1.98 5.68 2.08
N PRO A 179 -2.68 6.82 1.87
CA PRO A 179 -3.97 6.80 1.18
C PRO A 179 -3.87 6.31 -0.27
N TRP A 180 -2.79 6.64 -0.99
CA TRP A 180 -2.57 6.17 -2.36
C TRP A 180 -2.41 4.64 -2.41
N HIS A 181 -1.52 4.09 -1.58
CA HIS A 181 -1.29 2.64 -1.56
C HIS A 181 -2.52 1.87 -1.06
N ARG A 182 -3.32 2.43 -0.14
CA ARG A 182 -4.61 1.84 0.28
C ARG A 182 -5.57 1.69 -0.89
N GLU A 183 -5.75 2.75 -1.69
CA GLU A 183 -6.60 2.69 -2.88
C GLU A 183 -6.02 1.68 -3.87
N PHE A 184 -4.71 1.73 -4.12
CA PHE A 184 -4.03 0.84 -5.05
C PHE A 184 -4.25 -0.64 -4.71
N ILE A 185 -4.01 -1.04 -3.46
CA ILE A 185 -4.21 -2.44 -3.05
C ILE A 185 -5.69 -2.82 -2.94
N LYS A 186 -6.62 -1.88 -2.73
CA LYS A 186 -8.07 -2.15 -2.88
C LYS A 186 -8.38 -2.56 -4.31
N ARG A 187 -7.78 -1.91 -5.31
CA ARG A 187 -8.01 -2.27 -6.73
C ARG A 187 -7.50 -3.67 -7.05
N MET A 188 -6.30 -4.03 -6.59
CA MET A 188 -5.82 -5.42 -6.67
C MET A 188 -6.76 -6.40 -5.95
N GLU A 189 -7.26 -6.06 -4.76
CA GLU A 189 -8.23 -6.88 -4.02
C GLU A 189 -9.55 -7.04 -4.79
N ILE A 190 -10.06 -5.99 -5.43
CA ILE A 190 -11.24 -6.04 -6.29
C ILE A 190 -10.98 -6.96 -7.50
N ALA A 191 -9.81 -6.86 -8.13
CA ALA A 191 -9.44 -7.68 -9.29
C ALA A 191 -9.42 -9.18 -8.96
N ILE A 192 -8.75 -9.59 -7.88
CA ILE A 192 -8.75 -11.01 -7.46
C ILE A 192 -10.16 -11.48 -7.06
N ARG A 193 -10.99 -10.58 -6.54
CA ARG A 193 -12.37 -10.88 -6.12
C ARG A 193 -13.35 -10.99 -7.28
N TYR A 194 -13.07 -10.31 -8.39
CA TYR A 194 -13.82 -10.50 -9.63
C TYR A 194 -13.70 -11.94 -10.12
N ILE A 195 -12.52 -12.55 -9.96
CA ILE A 195 -12.26 -13.96 -10.26
C ILE A 195 -12.85 -14.89 -9.19
N ASP A 196 -12.64 -14.57 -7.91
CA ASP A 196 -13.14 -15.35 -6.79
C ASP A 196 -13.69 -14.45 -5.68
N PRO A 197 -15.02 -14.31 -5.55
CA PRO A 197 -15.67 -13.32 -4.69
C PRO A 197 -15.42 -13.54 -3.18
N THR A 198 -14.86 -14.69 -2.79
CA THR A 198 -14.61 -15.03 -1.39
C THR A 198 -13.21 -14.67 -0.92
N LEU A 199 -12.33 -14.22 -1.82
CA LEU A 199 -10.96 -13.83 -1.48
C LEU A 199 -10.92 -12.48 -0.76
N GLY A 200 -9.89 -12.31 0.06
CA GLY A 200 -9.37 -11.03 0.49
C GLY A 200 -7.87 -11.00 0.22
N LEU A 201 -7.30 -9.81 0.02
CA LEU A 201 -5.87 -9.66 -0.21
C LEU A 201 -5.14 -9.98 1.10
N PRO A 202 -4.31 -11.05 1.17
CA PRO A 202 -3.62 -11.35 2.41
C PRO A 202 -2.57 -10.28 2.73
N TYR A 203 -2.17 -10.21 4.00
CA TYR A 203 -1.04 -9.38 4.42
C TYR A 203 0.15 -10.26 4.82
N TRP A 204 1.36 -9.73 4.64
CA TRP A 204 2.58 -10.34 5.15
C TRP A 204 3.08 -9.57 6.37
N ASP A 205 2.90 -10.16 7.55
CA ASP A 205 3.49 -9.64 8.79
C ASP A 205 4.97 -10.02 8.88
N SER A 206 5.84 -9.17 8.33
CA SER A 206 7.28 -9.42 8.30
C SER A 206 7.96 -9.36 9.67
N THR A 207 7.24 -8.93 10.71
CA THR A 207 7.78 -9.01 12.08
C THR A 207 7.91 -10.45 12.58
N LEU A 208 7.12 -11.39 12.02
CA LEU A 208 7.22 -12.81 12.35
C LEU A 208 8.55 -13.39 11.88
N ASP A 209 9.06 -12.91 10.75
CA ASP A 209 10.32 -13.28 10.13
C ASP A 209 11.52 -12.59 10.80
N SER A 210 11.37 -11.32 11.21
CA SER A 210 12.42 -10.53 11.88
C SER A 210 12.96 -11.14 13.18
N SER A 211 12.25 -12.12 13.74
CA SER A 211 12.61 -12.82 14.97
C SER A 211 13.55 -14.00 14.76
N LEU A 212 13.75 -14.43 13.50
CA LEU A 212 14.70 -15.46 13.13
C LEU A 212 16.14 -14.97 13.29
N ALA A 213 17.08 -15.91 13.47
CA ALA A 213 18.50 -15.59 13.47
C ALA A 213 18.95 -15.05 12.10
N ASN A 214 18.48 -15.69 11.02
CA ASN A 214 18.64 -15.27 9.64
C ASN A 214 17.22 -15.14 9.04
N PRO A 215 16.67 -13.92 8.90
CA PRO A 215 15.32 -13.73 8.37
C PRO A 215 15.13 -14.22 6.92
N GLU A 216 16.20 -14.32 6.14
CA GLU A 216 16.21 -14.88 4.78
C GLU A 216 15.91 -16.38 4.74
N ASP A 217 16.15 -17.10 5.84
CA ASP A 217 15.82 -18.52 5.98
C ASP A 217 14.31 -18.74 6.18
N SER A 218 13.49 -17.69 6.22
CA SER A 218 12.05 -17.83 6.45
C SER A 218 11.38 -18.71 5.39
N ILE A 219 10.49 -19.60 5.84
CA ILE A 219 9.62 -20.45 5.02
C ILE A 219 8.80 -19.65 4.00
N LEU A 220 8.61 -18.34 4.20
CA LEU A 220 7.98 -17.47 3.22
C LEU A 220 8.67 -17.55 1.85
N PHE A 221 10.01 -17.63 1.81
CA PHE A 221 10.83 -17.67 0.60
C PHE A 221 11.13 -19.11 0.15
N SER A 222 10.27 -20.07 0.52
CA SER A 222 10.35 -21.47 0.10
C SER A 222 9.49 -21.77 -1.13
N GLU A 223 9.71 -22.94 -1.75
CA GLU A 223 8.91 -23.43 -2.88
C GLU A 223 7.41 -23.57 -2.56
N GLU A 224 7.06 -23.80 -1.29
CA GLU A 224 5.67 -24.00 -0.88
C GLU A 224 4.90 -22.66 -0.86
N LEU A 225 5.62 -21.55 -0.65
CA LEU A 225 5.06 -20.22 -0.46
C LEU A 225 5.41 -19.28 -1.63
N MET A 226 6.35 -18.35 -1.45
CA MET A 226 6.65 -17.32 -2.45
C MET A 226 7.67 -17.74 -3.49
N GLY A 227 8.28 -18.91 -3.37
CA GLY A 227 9.33 -19.41 -4.26
C GLY A 227 10.74 -19.04 -3.79
N THR A 228 11.68 -19.94 -4.09
CA THR A 228 13.13 -19.77 -3.87
C THR A 228 13.80 -19.11 -5.07
N THR A 229 14.99 -18.56 -4.86
CA THR A 229 15.83 -18.01 -5.92
C THR A 229 17.04 -18.89 -6.27
N ASP A 230 17.55 -18.74 -7.49
CA ASP A 230 18.88 -19.24 -7.87
C ASP A 230 20.00 -18.23 -7.57
N ASP A 231 21.25 -18.56 -7.89
CA ASP A 231 22.44 -17.71 -7.68
C ASP A 231 22.39 -16.36 -8.43
N SER A 232 21.50 -16.23 -9.42
CA SER A 232 21.29 -14.98 -10.16
C SER A 232 20.14 -14.12 -9.60
N GLY A 233 19.50 -14.60 -8.53
CA GLY A 233 18.33 -13.99 -7.90
C GLY A 233 17.02 -14.29 -8.61
N LYS A 234 17.00 -15.11 -9.68
CA LYS A 234 15.76 -15.47 -10.38
C LYS A 234 14.88 -16.33 -9.48
N VAL A 235 13.59 -16.02 -9.36
CA VAL A 235 12.61 -16.93 -8.72
C VAL A 235 12.41 -18.16 -9.60
N VAL A 236 12.81 -19.33 -9.09
CA VAL A 236 12.89 -20.60 -9.87
C VAL A 236 11.95 -21.70 -9.38
N THR A 237 11.32 -21.54 -8.21
CA THR A 237 10.39 -22.53 -7.65
C THR A 237 9.06 -21.90 -7.23
N GLY A 238 8.11 -22.76 -6.88
CA GLY A 238 6.80 -22.33 -6.39
C GLY A 238 5.91 -21.72 -7.46
N PHE A 239 4.82 -21.08 -7.00
CA PHE A 239 3.76 -20.61 -7.90
C PHE A 239 4.19 -19.47 -8.84
N PHE A 240 5.22 -18.73 -8.45
CA PHE A 240 5.70 -17.52 -9.12
C PHE A 240 6.99 -17.75 -9.94
N ALA A 241 7.40 -19.01 -10.11
CA ALA A 241 8.43 -19.35 -11.09
C ALA A 241 7.96 -19.00 -12.51
N ASP A 242 8.91 -18.57 -13.36
CA ASP A 242 8.68 -18.16 -14.76
C ASP A 242 7.62 -17.06 -14.92
N TRP A 243 7.42 -16.25 -13.88
CA TRP A 243 6.53 -15.10 -13.91
C TRP A 243 7.22 -13.95 -14.64
N LYS A 244 6.81 -13.73 -15.89
CA LYS A 244 7.32 -12.63 -16.71
C LYS A 244 6.97 -11.30 -16.07
N THR A 245 7.84 -10.32 -16.17
CA THR A 245 7.59 -8.97 -15.64
C THR A 245 6.96 -8.08 -16.73
N PHE A 246 6.22 -7.05 -16.34
CA PHE A 246 5.61 -6.12 -17.30
C PHE A 246 6.64 -5.27 -18.06
N ASN A 247 7.88 -5.17 -17.55
CA ASN A 247 9.00 -4.55 -18.27
C ASN A 247 9.79 -5.53 -19.16
N GLY A 248 9.30 -6.77 -19.35
CA GLY A 248 9.80 -7.72 -20.34
C GLY A 248 10.90 -8.68 -19.88
N SER A 249 11.27 -8.70 -18.58
CA SER A 249 12.08 -9.78 -18.02
C SER A 249 11.27 -11.08 -18.06
N LEU A 250 11.96 -12.20 -18.25
CA LEU A 250 11.33 -13.52 -18.25
C LEU A 250 10.91 -13.97 -16.86
N ASP A 251 11.47 -13.33 -15.82
CA ASP A 251 11.37 -13.76 -14.44
C ASP A 251 11.45 -12.59 -13.47
N ILE A 252 10.77 -12.77 -12.33
CA ILE A 252 10.96 -11.95 -11.12
C ILE A 252 12.35 -12.23 -10.53
N LYS A 253 13.01 -11.17 -10.05
CA LYS A 253 14.27 -11.24 -9.32
C LYS A 253 14.11 -10.83 -7.86
N ARG A 254 14.81 -11.52 -6.97
CA ARG A 254 14.97 -11.20 -5.54
C ARG A 254 16.41 -11.40 -5.12
N ASP A 255 16.79 -10.73 -4.04
CA ASP A 255 18.10 -10.87 -3.38
C ASP A 255 17.88 -10.82 -1.86
N VAL A 256 17.18 -11.85 -1.37
CA VAL A 256 16.54 -11.84 -0.04
C VAL A 256 17.59 -11.78 1.06
N GLY A 257 17.49 -10.78 1.93
CA GLY A 257 18.39 -10.60 3.08
C GLY A 257 19.74 -9.96 2.76
N ALA A 258 20.05 -9.68 1.49
CA ALA A 258 21.32 -9.05 1.12
C ALA A 258 21.43 -7.59 1.61
N ASN A 259 20.30 -6.89 1.67
CA ASN A 259 20.19 -5.51 2.15
C ASN A 259 18.92 -5.35 2.99
N GLY A 260 18.62 -4.13 3.44
CA GLY A 260 17.35 -3.85 4.10
C GLY A 260 17.20 -4.53 5.46
N SER A 261 15.97 -4.51 5.97
CA SER A 261 15.58 -5.20 7.19
C SER A 261 14.06 -5.37 7.21
N LEU A 262 13.58 -6.37 7.93
CA LEU A 262 12.15 -6.57 8.14
C LEU A 262 11.61 -5.69 9.26
N PHE A 263 10.28 -5.49 9.27
CA PHE A 263 9.66 -4.74 10.36
C PHE A 263 9.95 -5.42 11.69
N THR A 264 10.17 -4.63 12.72
CA THR A 264 10.36 -5.08 14.09
C THR A 264 9.18 -4.66 14.95
N GLY A 265 8.97 -5.37 16.08
CA GLY A 265 7.98 -4.94 17.07
C GLY A 265 8.24 -3.52 17.62
N ALA A 266 9.49 -3.05 17.62
CA ALA A 266 9.84 -1.71 18.04
C ALA A 266 9.33 -0.64 17.06
N GLU A 267 9.45 -0.87 15.75
CA GLU A 267 8.94 0.04 14.71
C GLU A 267 7.41 0.07 14.69
N ILE A 268 6.74 -1.08 14.87
CA ILE A 268 5.27 -1.07 15.02
C ILE A 268 4.87 -0.25 16.26
N ASN A 269 5.55 -0.45 17.38
CA ASN A 269 5.29 0.33 18.60
C ASN A 269 5.60 1.83 18.41
N PHE A 270 6.59 2.19 17.60
CA PHE A 270 6.87 3.58 17.25
C PHE A 270 5.66 4.19 16.54
N VAL A 271 5.14 3.55 15.48
CA VAL A 271 3.96 4.08 14.76
C VAL A 271 2.77 4.19 15.70
N MET A 272 2.49 3.14 16.48
CA MET A 272 1.36 3.14 17.43
C MET A 272 1.47 4.21 18.53
N ARG A 273 2.66 4.75 18.82
CA ARG A 273 2.88 5.82 19.80
C ARG A 273 2.67 7.23 19.25
N GLN A 274 2.64 7.40 17.92
CA GLN A 274 2.45 8.71 17.31
C GLN A 274 1.06 9.26 17.63
N THR A 275 0.98 10.56 17.92
CA THR A 275 -0.27 11.23 18.28
C THR A 275 -0.69 12.28 17.26
N GLN A 276 0.22 12.71 16.38
CA GLN A 276 -0.05 13.69 15.33
C GLN A 276 -0.03 13.04 13.95
N ILE A 277 -0.94 13.45 13.07
CA ILE A 277 -1.07 12.89 11.71
C ILE A 277 0.22 13.05 10.89
N THR A 278 0.95 14.15 11.09
CA THR A 278 2.21 14.47 10.40
C THR A 278 3.37 13.53 10.76
N GLN A 279 3.23 12.76 11.85
CA GLN A 279 4.22 11.75 12.25
C GLN A 279 3.93 10.38 11.61
N VAL A 280 2.78 10.21 10.94
CA VAL A 280 2.36 8.97 10.30
C VAL A 280 2.25 9.16 8.79
N LEU A 281 1.52 10.19 8.34
CA LEU A 281 1.52 10.68 6.96
C LEU A 281 2.63 11.74 6.87
N ALA A 282 3.86 11.28 6.92
CA ALA A 282 5.03 12.16 7.00
C ALA A 282 5.45 12.71 5.63
N ALA A 283 6.03 13.90 5.63
CA ALA A 283 6.81 14.42 4.52
C ALA A 283 8.21 13.81 4.58
N THR A 284 8.51 12.83 3.73
CA THR A 284 9.72 12.01 3.84
C THR A 284 10.86 12.48 2.94
N ALA A 285 10.59 13.34 1.95
CA ALA A 285 11.61 14.04 1.17
C ALA A 285 11.50 15.58 1.29
N PRO A 286 11.52 16.16 2.51
CA PRO A 286 11.32 17.60 2.67
C PRO A 286 12.49 18.40 2.09
N GLN A 287 12.16 19.48 1.40
CA GLN A 287 13.12 20.42 0.84
C GLN A 287 13.52 21.50 1.85
N LYS A 288 14.62 22.19 1.55
CA LYS A 288 15.11 23.30 2.37
C LYS A 288 14.00 24.31 2.66
N GLY A 289 13.77 24.58 3.95
CA GLY A 289 12.75 25.51 4.43
C GLY A 289 11.46 24.85 4.91
N CYS A 290 11.28 23.53 4.75
CA CYS A 290 10.18 22.81 5.40
C CYS A 290 10.28 22.93 6.94
N PRO A 291 9.20 23.28 7.66
CA PRO A 291 9.21 23.38 9.12
C PRO A 291 9.06 22.02 9.83
N VAL A 292 8.86 20.93 9.08
CA VAL A 292 8.63 19.58 9.59
C VAL A 292 9.82 18.70 9.19
N ARG A 293 10.20 17.78 10.08
CA ARG A 293 11.20 16.76 9.80
C ARG A 293 10.60 15.38 10.05
N ALA A 294 10.77 14.46 9.10
CA ALA A 294 10.43 13.06 9.29
C ALA A 294 11.45 12.37 10.21
N ASP A 295 10.95 11.50 11.09
CA ASP A 295 11.76 10.55 11.85
C ASP A 295 12.13 9.37 10.94
N TRP A 296 13.29 8.75 11.17
CA TRP A 296 13.72 7.58 10.40
C TRP A 296 12.83 6.35 10.62
N ASN A 297 12.01 6.33 11.66
CA ASN A 297 11.07 5.26 11.96
C ASN A 297 9.65 5.52 11.42
N VAL A 298 9.41 6.59 10.66
CA VAL A 298 8.09 6.75 10.02
C VAL A 298 7.84 5.59 9.05
N LEU A 299 6.55 5.28 8.83
CA LEU A 299 6.14 4.05 8.16
C LEU A 299 6.70 3.94 6.74
N GLU A 300 6.83 5.05 6.02
CA GLU A 300 7.42 5.05 4.67
C GLU A 300 8.94 4.79 4.66
N TYR A 301 9.70 5.19 5.68
CA TYR A 301 11.12 4.80 5.73
C TYR A 301 11.29 3.32 6.07
N THR A 302 10.53 2.85 7.06
CA THR A 302 10.61 1.47 7.54
C THR A 302 10.04 0.48 6.52
N HIS A 303 8.98 0.82 5.78
CA HIS A 303 8.51 -0.03 4.67
C HIS A 303 9.56 -0.18 3.56
N GLY A 304 10.36 0.86 3.31
CA GLY A 304 11.40 0.85 2.30
C GLY A 304 12.53 -0.14 2.62
N ASN A 305 12.81 -0.38 3.91
CA ASN A 305 13.75 -1.43 4.31
C ASN A 305 13.30 -2.83 3.88
N ILE A 306 11.99 -3.10 3.82
CA ILE A 306 11.47 -4.39 3.37
C ILE A 306 11.62 -4.54 1.85
N HIS A 307 11.39 -3.46 1.10
CA HIS A 307 11.67 -3.43 -0.34
C HIS A 307 13.14 -3.80 -0.63
N LEU A 308 14.07 -3.22 0.13
CA LEU A 308 15.49 -3.57 0.05
C LEU A 308 15.80 -4.98 0.56
N PHE A 309 15.06 -5.47 1.55
CA PHE A 309 15.23 -6.82 2.10
C PHE A 309 14.83 -7.91 1.11
N VAL A 310 13.72 -7.74 0.38
CA VAL A 310 13.34 -8.69 -0.67
C VAL A 310 14.32 -8.60 -1.84
N GLY A 311 14.81 -7.41 -2.15
CA GLY A 311 15.82 -7.22 -3.19
C GLY A 311 15.28 -7.39 -4.61
N GLY A 312 16.17 -7.38 -5.60
CA GLY A 312 15.81 -7.54 -7.01
C GLY A 312 14.76 -6.52 -7.49
N ASP A 313 13.65 -7.00 -8.05
CA ASP A 313 12.59 -6.14 -8.59
C ASP A 313 11.93 -5.27 -7.51
N MET A 314 11.88 -5.75 -6.25
CA MET A 314 11.30 -5.02 -5.13
C MET A 314 12.07 -3.74 -4.75
N VAL A 315 13.29 -3.54 -5.23
CA VAL A 315 14.13 -2.37 -4.87
C VAL A 315 13.68 -1.08 -5.57
N ASP A 316 13.21 -1.17 -6.80
CA ASP A 316 12.88 0.01 -7.62
C ASP A 316 11.37 0.22 -7.71
N GLN A 317 10.93 1.46 -7.58
CA GLN A 317 9.53 1.85 -7.80
C GLN A 317 9.03 1.35 -9.18
N LEU A 318 9.88 1.41 -10.20
CA LEU A 318 9.47 1.04 -11.57
C LEU A 318 9.18 -0.45 -11.74
N THR A 319 9.67 -1.30 -10.83
CA THR A 319 9.63 -2.75 -10.98
C THR A 319 9.00 -3.48 -9.79
N SER A 320 8.87 -2.85 -8.63
CA SER A 320 8.49 -3.55 -7.40
C SER A 320 7.15 -4.26 -7.47
N ALA A 321 6.18 -3.68 -8.18
CA ALA A 321 4.86 -4.29 -8.38
C ALA A 321 4.87 -5.53 -9.31
N ASN A 322 6.01 -5.89 -9.92
CA ASN A 322 6.15 -7.19 -10.61
C ASN A 322 6.08 -8.37 -9.64
N ASP A 323 6.55 -8.17 -8.41
CA ASP A 323 6.60 -9.22 -7.39
C ASP A 323 5.29 -9.23 -6.58
N PRO A 324 4.56 -10.35 -6.53
CA PRO A 324 3.36 -10.49 -5.69
C PRO A 324 3.57 -10.18 -4.20
N ILE A 325 4.80 -10.29 -3.70
CA ILE A 325 5.17 -9.87 -2.34
C ILE A 325 4.86 -8.37 -2.11
N PHE A 326 4.93 -7.53 -3.15
CA PHE A 326 4.57 -6.11 -3.09
C PHE A 326 3.19 -5.90 -2.46
N TYR A 327 2.16 -6.58 -3.00
CA TYR A 327 0.78 -6.32 -2.62
C TYR A 327 0.47 -6.77 -1.21
N ILE A 328 1.05 -7.90 -0.77
CA ILE A 328 0.84 -8.41 0.60
C ILE A 328 1.67 -7.64 1.63
N HIS A 329 2.82 -7.08 1.23
CA HIS A 329 3.61 -6.16 2.05
C HIS A 329 2.84 -4.86 2.28
N HIS A 330 2.35 -4.23 1.21
CA HIS A 330 1.54 -3.00 1.31
C HIS A 330 0.20 -3.23 2.02
N CYS A 331 -0.37 -4.43 1.95
CA CYS A 331 -1.51 -4.84 2.77
C CYS A 331 -1.18 -4.83 4.27
N PHE A 332 0.05 -5.20 4.66
CA PHE A 332 0.50 -5.09 6.05
C PHE A 332 0.82 -3.65 6.46
N VAL A 333 1.36 -2.83 5.56
CA VAL A 333 1.55 -1.39 5.79
C VAL A 333 0.20 -0.72 6.07
N ASP A 334 -0.84 -1.00 5.26
CA ASP A 334 -2.20 -0.49 5.51
C ASP A 334 -2.80 -1.06 6.80
N PHE A 335 -2.54 -2.33 7.14
CA PHE A 335 -2.94 -2.92 8.43
C PHE A 335 -2.39 -2.11 9.62
N ILE A 336 -1.09 -1.77 9.60
CA ILE A 336 -0.44 -0.99 10.66
C ILE A 336 -1.08 0.40 10.76
N TRP A 337 -1.28 1.06 9.61
CA TRP A 337 -1.91 2.38 9.59
C TRP A 337 -3.36 2.34 10.09
N GLU A 338 -4.15 1.35 9.68
CA GLU A 338 -5.54 1.20 10.12
C GLU A 338 -5.62 0.91 11.62
N LEU A 339 -4.71 0.11 12.19
CA LEU A 339 -4.61 -0.05 13.64
C LEU A 339 -4.33 1.31 14.31
N TRP A 340 -3.37 2.09 13.81
CA TRP A 340 -3.10 3.41 14.37
C TRP A 340 -4.34 4.32 14.33
N ARG A 341 -5.03 4.38 13.19
CA ARG A 341 -6.29 5.14 13.03
C ARG A 341 -7.34 4.69 14.06
N GLN A 342 -7.47 3.38 14.26
CA GLN A 342 -8.43 2.81 15.20
C GLN A 342 -8.14 3.17 16.65
N TRP A 343 -6.87 3.22 17.03
CA TRP A 343 -6.43 3.47 18.40
C TRP A 343 -6.24 4.96 18.74
N ARG A 344 -5.90 5.80 17.76
CA ARG A 344 -5.48 7.19 17.99
C ARG A 344 -6.46 8.25 17.53
N GLN A 345 -7.40 7.88 16.66
CA GLN A 345 -8.32 8.83 16.05
C GLN A 345 -9.77 8.46 16.36
N THR A 346 -10.60 9.49 16.58
CA THR A 346 -12.05 9.32 16.52
C THR A 346 -12.47 8.96 15.10
N ARG A 347 -13.68 8.43 14.90
CA ARG A 347 -14.21 8.17 13.56
C ARG A 347 -14.26 9.42 12.67
N SER A 348 -14.47 10.60 13.26
CA SER A 348 -14.46 11.87 12.51
C SER A 348 -13.03 12.28 12.12
N ASP A 349 -12.07 12.16 13.05
CA ASP A 349 -10.67 12.50 12.76
C ASP A 349 -10.11 11.65 11.62
N ARG A 350 -10.51 10.37 11.59
CA ARG A 350 -10.13 9.41 10.55
C ARG A 350 -10.46 9.86 9.14
N GLU A 351 -11.49 10.69 8.94
CA GLU A 351 -11.92 11.18 7.62
C GLU A 351 -11.42 12.61 7.34
N ASN A 352 -11.16 13.38 8.40
CA ASN A 352 -11.00 14.83 8.29
C ASN A 352 -9.57 15.31 8.55
N VAL A 353 -8.75 14.57 9.29
CA VAL A 353 -7.41 15.02 9.69
C VAL A 353 -6.37 14.55 8.67
N PHE A 354 -5.73 15.49 7.97
CA PHE A 354 -4.66 15.28 7.01
C PHE A 354 -3.54 16.31 7.25
N PRO A 355 -2.26 16.00 6.92
CA PRO A 355 -1.17 16.96 7.04
C PRO A 355 -1.44 18.29 6.30
N PRO A 356 -0.90 19.42 6.77
CA PRO A 356 -1.04 20.69 6.07
C PRO A 356 -0.32 20.68 4.71
N ASP A 357 -0.92 21.36 3.73
CA ASP A 357 -0.36 21.50 2.38
C ASP A 357 0.86 22.45 2.41
N LEU A 358 2.06 21.87 2.47
CA LEU A 358 3.33 22.60 2.58
C LEU A 358 4.24 22.23 1.40
N GLN A 359 4.32 23.11 0.39
CA GLN A 359 5.04 22.85 -0.87
C GLN A 359 6.55 22.58 -0.68
N ASN A 360 7.14 23.16 0.35
CA ASN A 360 8.52 22.93 0.76
C ASN A 360 8.72 21.57 1.43
N CYS A 361 7.66 20.93 1.93
CA CYS A 361 7.72 19.62 2.60
C CYS A 361 7.41 18.45 1.66
N SER A 362 6.48 18.63 0.73
CA SER A 362 6.10 17.61 -0.25
C SER A 362 5.62 18.26 -1.54
N SER A 363 5.66 17.53 -2.65
CA SER A 363 5.11 18.02 -3.92
C SER A 363 3.59 18.27 -3.79
N SER A 364 3.04 19.08 -4.69
CA SER A 364 1.60 19.42 -4.69
C SER A 364 0.71 18.22 -4.98
N THR A 365 1.25 17.12 -5.53
CA THR A 365 0.52 15.86 -5.74
C THR A 365 0.13 15.18 -4.43
N HIS A 366 0.78 15.52 -3.30
CA HIS A 366 0.40 15.01 -1.97
C HIS A 366 -0.61 15.87 -1.22
N PHE A 367 -1.00 17.02 -1.78
CA PHE A 367 -1.91 17.94 -1.08
C PHE A 367 -3.27 17.31 -0.88
N ARG A 368 -3.94 17.71 0.21
CA ARG A 368 -5.21 17.12 0.65
C ARG A 368 -6.25 17.03 -0.47
N SER A 369 -6.37 18.11 -1.25
CA SER A 369 -7.37 18.25 -2.31
C SER A 369 -6.85 17.90 -3.71
N ALA A 370 -5.58 17.50 -3.84
CA ALA A 370 -5.03 17.03 -5.11
C ALA A 370 -5.66 15.69 -5.49
N LEU A 371 -5.81 15.47 -6.79
CA LEU A 371 -6.27 14.19 -7.33
C LEU A 371 -5.25 13.11 -6.96
N MET A 372 -5.76 11.97 -6.49
CA MET A 372 -4.99 10.77 -6.21
C MET A 372 -4.73 10.04 -7.52
N ARG A 373 -3.97 10.67 -8.41
CA ARG A 373 -3.74 10.16 -9.76
C ARG A 373 -3.09 8.76 -9.73
N PRO A 374 -3.43 7.88 -10.69
CA PRO A 374 -4.42 8.04 -11.76
C PRO A 374 -5.87 7.68 -11.33
N PHE A 375 -6.16 7.58 -10.04
CA PHE A 375 -7.46 7.15 -9.51
C PHE A 375 -8.51 8.26 -9.54
N ASP A 376 -8.71 8.95 -10.66
CA ASP A 376 -9.76 9.96 -10.74
C ASP A 376 -11.15 9.34 -10.51
N PRO A 377 -12.12 10.11 -9.97
CA PRO A 377 -12.02 11.50 -9.50
C PRO A 377 -11.54 11.63 -8.04
N TRP A 378 -10.93 10.57 -7.48
CA TRP A 378 -10.54 10.51 -6.07
C TRP A 378 -9.44 11.52 -5.76
N LYS A 379 -9.49 12.13 -4.58
CA LYS A 379 -8.46 13.00 -4.02
C LYS A 379 -7.71 12.27 -2.91
N ASN A 380 -6.53 12.76 -2.54
CA ASN A 380 -5.75 12.16 -1.45
C ASN A 380 -6.55 12.05 -0.14
N VAL A 381 -7.40 13.04 0.15
CA VAL A 381 -8.32 13.00 1.31
C VAL A 381 -9.29 11.83 1.25
N ASP A 382 -9.73 11.39 0.08
CA ASP A 382 -10.74 10.34 -0.03
C ASP A 382 -10.18 8.96 0.36
N GLY A 383 -8.86 8.77 0.27
CA GLY A 383 -8.15 7.61 0.84
C GLY A 383 -8.22 7.50 2.37
N LEU A 384 -8.68 8.57 3.04
CA LEU A 384 -9.00 8.57 4.47
C LEU A 384 -10.41 8.05 4.77
N SER A 385 -11.23 7.69 3.78
CA SER A 385 -12.61 7.27 4.03
C SER A 385 -12.69 6.10 5.02
N ASN A 386 -13.67 6.11 5.93
CA ASN A 386 -13.96 4.90 6.71
C ASN A 386 -14.63 3.82 5.85
N LEU A 387 -15.16 4.15 4.66
CA LEU A 387 -15.86 3.20 3.80
C LEU A 387 -15.00 2.01 3.36
N TYR A 388 -13.68 2.19 3.26
CA TYR A 388 -12.73 1.08 3.03
C TYR A 388 -12.94 -0.03 4.07
N THR A 389 -12.98 0.34 5.36
CA THR A 389 -13.12 -0.60 6.48
C THR A 389 -14.53 -0.71 7.05
N ASP A 390 -15.51 0.03 6.55
CA ASP A 390 -16.93 -0.25 6.85
C ASP A 390 -17.51 -1.26 5.85
N ASN A 391 -17.15 -1.15 4.57
CA ASN A 391 -17.83 -1.87 3.49
C ASN A 391 -16.95 -2.89 2.76
N MET A 392 -15.68 -2.57 2.50
CA MET A 392 -14.88 -3.30 1.50
C MET A 392 -14.11 -4.47 2.12
N TYR A 393 -13.35 -4.20 3.19
CA TYR A 393 -12.49 -5.20 3.82
C TYR A 393 -12.38 -5.03 5.35
N GLU A 394 -12.09 -6.11 6.06
CA GLU A 394 -11.58 -6.10 7.43
C GLU A 394 -10.30 -6.92 7.51
N TYR A 395 -9.56 -6.70 8.59
CA TYR A 395 -8.34 -7.42 8.87
C TYR A 395 -8.59 -8.50 9.92
N ALA A 396 -8.15 -9.73 9.62
CA ALA A 396 -8.00 -10.74 10.65
C ALA A 396 -6.85 -10.37 11.60
N PHE A 397 -6.97 -10.78 12.86
CA PHE A 397 -5.94 -10.55 13.86
C PHE A 397 -4.59 -11.16 13.46
N ARG A 398 -3.51 -10.47 13.85
CA ARG A 398 -2.16 -11.02 13.77
C ARG A 398 -2.08 -12.32 14.58
N PRO A 399 -1.32 -13.32 14.12
CA PRO A 399 -1.17 -14.57 14.87
C PRO A 399 -0.50 -14.30 16.22
N PHE A 400 -1.02 -14.95 17.26
CA PHE A 400 -0.49 -14.89 18.61
C PHE A 400 -0.43 -16.28 19.21
N CYS A 401 0.44 -16.45 20.21
CA CYS A 401 0.55 -17.70 20.95
C CYS A 401 0.77 -17.40 22.44
N SER A 402 0.75 -18.44 23.26
CA SER A 402 0.93 -18.34 24.71
C SER A 402 1.84 -19.45 25.22
N ALA A 403 2.00 -19.54 26.55
CA ALA A 403 2.70 -20.64 27.17
C ALA A 403 2.09 -22.01 26.84
N THR A 404 0.79 -22.07 26.51
CA THR A 404 0.05 -23.33 26.29
C THR A 404 -0.61 -23.44 24.91
N THR A 405 -0.56 -22.39 24.08
CA THR A 405 -1.17 -22.38 22.74
C THR A 405 -0.12 -22.16 21.66
N GLU A 406 -0.35 -22.74 20.49
CA GLU A 406 0.45 -22.54 19.27
C GLU A 406 -0.15 -21.45 18.37
N CYS A 407 0.60 -21.03 17.36
CA CYS A 407 0.23 -19.96 16.42
C CYS A 407 -0.92 -20.30 15.46
N GLY A 408 -1.36 -21.56 15.40
CA GLY A 408 -2.47 -21.97 14.54
C GLY A 408 -2.14 -22.08 13.05
N SER A 409 -0.85 -22.15 12.68
CA SER A 409 -0.39 -22.36 11.31
C SER A 409 0.74 -23.38 11.26
N LYS A 410 0.79 -24.19 10.19
CA LYS A 410 1.92 -25.11 9.93
C LYS A 410 3.21 -24.37 9.56
N TYR A 411 3.14 -23.10 9.19
CA TYR A 411 4.28 -22.26 8.80
C TYR A 411 4.81 -21.36 9.91
N LEU A 412 4.14 -21.34 11.06
CA LEU A 412 4.52 -20.54 12.22
C LEU A 412 4.77 -21.43 13.42
N PHE A 413 5.65 -21.01 14.31
CA PHE A 413 5.86 -21.65 15.60
C PHE A 413 5.78 -20.62 16.73
N CYS A 414 5.47 -21.08 17.94
CA CYS A 414 5.50 -20.21 19.11
C CYS A 414 6.91 -20.12 19.70
N ASP A 415 7.59 -18.98 19.50
CA ASP A 415 8.84 -18.65 20.16
C ASP A 415 8.55 -18.30 21.63
N ARG A 416 9.08 -19.15 22.52
CA ARG A 416 8.99 -19.01 23.98
C ARG A 416 10.36 -18.76 24.62
N SER A 417 11.39 -18.60 23.80
CA SER A 417 12.78 -18.55 24.24
C SER A 417 13.28 -17.12 24.52
N HIS A 418 12.65 -16.10 23.94
CA HIS A 418 13.11 -14.71 24.01
C HIS A 418 12.04 -13.74 24.57
N GLY A 419 11.55 -14.01 25.78
CA GLY A 419 10.59 -13.16 26.48
C GLY A 419 9.15 -13.68 26.41
N PRO A 420 8.13 -12.79 26.41
CA PRO A 420 6.74 -13.19 26.27
C PRO A 420 6.52 -14.04 25.00
N PRO A 421 5.73 -15.13 25.07
CA PRO A 421 5.45 -15.98 23.91
C PRO A 421 4.96 -15.16 22.72
N ARG A 422 5.54 -15.41 21.55
CA ARG A 422 5.20 -14.74 20.30
C ARG A 422 5.28 -15.69 19.13
N CYS A 423 4.49 -15.43 18.10
CA CYS A 423 4.60 -16.19 16.86
C CYS A 423 5.82 -15.77 16.06
N SER A 424 6.48 -16.74 15.45
CA SER A 424 7.65 -16.58 14.60
C SER A 424 7.49 -17.45 13.34
N SER A 425 8.09 -17.02 12.23
CA SER A 425 8.13 -17.79 10.99
C SER A 425 8.93 -19.07 11.20
N LYS A 426 8.55 -20.18 10.56
CA LYS A 426 9.44 -21.35 10.46
C LYS A 426 10.52 -21.13 9.40
N ILE A 427 11.50 -22.01 9.41
CA ILE A 427 12.53 -22.18 8.37
C ILE A 427 12.17 -23.40 7.54
#